data_AF-A0A9W6M4I3-F1
#
_entry.id   AF-A0A9W6M4I3-F1
#
_cell.length_a   1.000
_cell.length_b   1.000
_cell.length_c   1.000
_cell.angle_alpha   90.00
_cell.angle_beta   90.00
_cell.angle_gamma   90.00
#
_symmetry.space_group_name_H-M   'P 1'
#
loop_
_entity.id
_entity.type
_entity.pdbx_description
1 polymer ?
#
loop_
_entity_poly.entity_id
_entity_poly.type
_entity_poly.pdbx_seq_one_letter_code
_entity_poly.pdbx_strand_id
1 'polypeptide(L)' 'MKIETTPVDLKHKYLSPQMLADQLPGISTGTLAMWRHEGKGPRYRKLGRIVLYAVDEVDEWVEAAMREGTIDGY' A
#
# COMPACT_ATOMS: atom_id res chain seq x y z
N MET A 1 -4.72 9.53 26.36
CA MET A 1 -4.83 9.16 24.93
C MET A 1 -3.61 9.70 24.22
N LYS A 2 -2.56 8.88 24.05
CA LYS A 2 -1.32 9.32 23.40
C LYS A 2 -1.49 9.10 21.90
N ILE A 3 -1.61 10.18 21.14
CA ILE A 3 -1.40 10.15 19.69
C ILE A 3 0.11 10.09 19.48
N GLU A 4 0.65 8.89 19.33
CA GLU A 4 2.05 8.69 18.98
C GLU A 4 2.23 9.06 17.51
N THR A 5 2.50 10.35 17.26
CA THR A 5 3.00 10.79 15.96
C THR A 5 4.45 10.34 15.89
N THR A 6 4.66 9.13 15.38
CA THR A 6 6.01 8.60 15.14
C THR A 6 6.74 9.54 14.18
N PRO A 7 7.94 10.04 14.55
CA PRO A 7 8.71 10.90 13.67
C PRO A 7 9.01 10.14 12.38
N VAL A 8 8.64 10.74 11.24
CA VAL A 8 8.83 10.17 9.90
C VAL A 8 10.33 10.08 9.62
N ASP A 9 10.94 8.96 10.00
CA ASP A 9 12.30 8.61 9.63
C ASP A 9 12.30 8.22 8.15
N LEU A 10 12.84 9.08 7.29
CA LEU A 10 12.86 8.91 5.83
C LEU A 10 13.75 7.74 5.36
N LYS A 11 14.32 6.93 6.27
CA LYS A 11 15.00 5.67 5.92
C LYS A 11 14.02 4.54 5.60
N HIS A 12 12.73 4.70 5.88
CA HIS A 12 11.69 3.79 5.42
C HIS A 12 11.50 3.99 3.91
N LYS A 13 12.13 3.11 3.13
CA LYS A 13 12.14 3.07 1.66
C LYS A 13 10.73 3.40 1.12
N TYR A 14 10.57 4.55 0.48
CA TYR A 14 9.32 4.89 -0.19
C TYR A 14 9.33 4.30 -1.60
N LEU A 15 8.23 3.63 -1.97
CA LEU A 15 8.01 3.11 -3.31
C LEU A 15 7.15 4.08 -4.11
N SER A 16 7.58 4.38 -5.33
CA SER A 16 6.68 4.93 -6.33
C SER A 16 5.66 3.86 -6.73
N PRO A 17 4.46 4.22 -7.26
CA PRO A 17 3.53 3.24 -7.82
C PRO A 17 4.17 2.30 -8.84
N GLN A 18 5.16 2.80 -9.59
CA GLN A 18 5.86 2.00 -10.59
C GLN A 18 6.78 0.97 -9.94
N MET A 19 7.52 1.34 -8.89
CA MET A 19 8.33 0.38 -8.13
C MET A 19 7.46 -0.61 -7.34
N LEU A 20 6.33 -0.16 -6.79
CA LEU A 20 5.40 -1.05 -6.10
C LEU A 20 4.83 -2.10 -7.04
N ALA A 21 4.45 -1.71 -8.27
CA ALA A 21 3.99 -2.62 -9.31
C ALA A 21 5.09 -3.60 -9.78
N ASP A 22 6.36 -3.18 -9.75
CA ASP A 22 7.50 -4.04 -10.07
C ASP A 22 7.78 -5.09 -8.97
N GLN A 23 7.57 -4.71 -7.71
CA GLN A 23 7.74 -5.62 -6.56
C GLN A 23 6.57 -6.61 -6.38
N LEU A 24 5.35 -6.23 -6.76
CA LEU A 24 4.16 -7.07 -6.62
C LEU A 24 3.71 -7.64 -7.98
N PRO A 25 4.09 -8.87 -8.32
CA PRO A 25 3.70 -9.48 -9.58
C PRO A 25 2.18 -9.60 -9.69
N GLY A 26 1.61 -9.12 -10.80
CA GLY A 26 0.17 -9.13 -11.06
C GLY A 26 -0.55 -7.83 -10.68
N ILE A 27 0.10 -6.89 -10.00
CA ILE A 27 -0.45 -5.58 -9.69
C ILE A 27 0.17 -4.55 -10.63
N SER A 28 -0.65 -3.96 -11.50
CA SER A 28 -0.21 -2.88 -12.39
C SER A 28 -0.36 -1.51 -11.74
N THR A 29 0.35 -0.50 -12.25
CA THR A 29 0.14 0.90 -11.85
C THR A 29 -1.30 1.36 -12.08
N GLY A 30 -1.98 0.82 -13.10
CA GLY A 30 -3.41 1.03 -13.35
C GLY A 30 -4.29 0.44 -12.26
N THR A 31 -3.97 -0.76 -11.77
CA THR A 31 -4.64 -1.39 -10.61
C THR A 31 -4.47 -0.53 -9.36
N LEU A 32 -3.26 -0.02 -9.10
CA LEU A 32 -3.01 0.90 -8.00
C LEU A 32 -3.80 2.22 -8.13
N ALA A 33 -3.95 2.74 -9.36
CA ALA A 33 -4.75 3.93 -9.61
C ALA A 33 -6.25 3.68 -9.38
N MET A 34 -6.76 2.53 -9.83
CA MET A 34 -8.13 2.08 -9.57
C MET A 34 -8.39 1.98 -8.06
N TRP A 35 -7.50 1.32 -7.32
CA TRP A 35 -7.61 1.18 -5.86
C TRP A 35 -7.64 2.52 -5.13
N ARG A 36 -6.81 3.49 -5.54
CA ARG A 36 -6.88 4.86 -4.99
C ARG A 36 -8.24 5.51 -5.21
N HIS A 37 -8.83 5.31 -6.38
CA HIS A 37 -10.15 5.86 -6.70
C HIS A 37 -11.25 5.17 -5.88
N GLU A 38 -11.16 3.85 -5.69
CA GLU A 38 -12.09 3.07 -4.87
C GLU A 38 -11.87 3.22 -3.36
N GLY A 39 -10.82 3.91 -2.92
CA GLY A 39 -10.43 3.99 -1.51
C GLY A 39 -9.95 2.64 -0.92
N LYS A 40 -9.52 1.73 -1.79
CA LYS A 40 -8.97 0.42 -1.44
C LYS A 40 -7.43 0.43 -1.58
N GLY A 41 -6.78 -0.61 -1.05
CA GLY A 41 -5.35 -0.85 -1.24
C GLY A 41 -4.46 -0.27 -0.15
N PRO A 42 -3.13 -0.29 -0.37
CA PRO A 42 -2.16 0.11 0.64
C PRO A 42 -2.20 1.63 0.88
N ARG A 43 -1.83 2.02 2.11
CA ARG A 43 -1.76 3.44 2.48
C ARG A 43 -0.81 4.17 1.56
N TYR A 44 -1.27 5.30 1.04
CA TYR A 44 -0.48 6.14 0.14
C TYR A 44 -0.35 7.55 0.70
N ARG A 45 0.80 8.16 0.43
CA ARG A 45 1.09 9.55 0.76
C ARG A 45 1.18 10.34 -0.53
N LYS A 46 0.35 11.37 -0.65
CA LYS A 46 0.34 12.27 -1.80
C LYS A 46 1.14 13.53 -1.46
N LEU A 47 2.29 13.70 -2.11
CA LEU A 47 3.11 14.91 -2.03
C LEU A 47 3.01 15.65 -3.36
N GLY A 48 2.04 16.56 -3.44
CA GLY A 48 1.75 17.32 -4.66
C GLY A 48 1.32 16.41 -5.81
N ARG A 49 2.19 16.26 -6.81
CA ARG A 49 1.98 15.39 -7.98
C ARG A 49 2.52 13.97 -7.79
N ILE A 50 3.31 13.74 -6.74
CA ILE A 50 3.96 12.46 -6.50
C ILE A 50 3.10 11.66 -5.52
N VAL A 51 2.91 10.38 -5.82
CA VAL A 51 2.33 9.42 -4.87
C VAL A 51 3.40 8.45 -4.44
N LEU A 52 3.54 8.28 -3.13
CA LEU A 52 4.51 7.40 -2.49
C LEU A 52 3.78 6.40 -1.61
N TYR A 53 4.32 5.20 -1.55
CA TYR A 53 3.92 4.14 -0.64
C TYR A 53 5.07 3.87 0.31
N ALA A 54 4.82 3.74 1.62
CA ALA A 54 5.87 3.20 2.49
C ALA A 54 5.91 1.69 2.34
N VAL A 55 7.11 1.10 2.25
CA VAL A 55 7.26 -0.36 2.21
C VAL A 55 6.57 -1.02 3.39
N ASP A 56 6.75 -0.48 4.60
CA ASP A 56 6.16 -1.01 5.83
C ASP A 56 4.62 -1.09 5.76
N GLU A 57 3.96 0.01 5.37
CA GLU A 57 2.49 0.04 5.23
C GLU A 57 1.99 -0.84 4.08
N VAL A 58 2.82 -1.07 3.05
CA VAL A 58 2.50 -2.01 1.96
C VAL A 58 2.59 -3.43 2.47
N ASP A 59 3.64 -3.76 3.24
CA ASP A 59 3.85 -5.08 3.82
C ASP A 59 2.70 -5.44 4.76
N GLU A 60 2.38 -4.55 5.71
CA GLU A 60 1.20 -4.69 6.60
C GLU A 60 -0.09 -4.87 5.80
N TRP A 61 -0.24 -4.17 4.67
CA TRP A 61 -1.41 -4.32 3.82
C TRP A 61 -1.44 -5.67 3.10
N VAL A 62 -0.31 -6.17 2.61
CA VAL A 62 -0.20 -7.50 1.98
C VAL A 62 -0.51 -8.58 3.01
N GLU A 63 0.06 -8.46 4.21
CA GLU A 63 -0.22 -9.37 5.32
C GLU A 63 -1.70 -9.31 5.75
N ALA A 64 -2.29 -8.11 5.85
CA ALA A 64 -3.71 -7.96 6.15
C ALA A 64 -4.62 -8.45 5.01
N ALA A 65 -4.15 -8.40 3.76
CA ALA A 65 -4.82 -8.94 2.59
C ALA A 65 -4.67 -10.47 2.47
N MET A 66 -3.77 -11.09 3.25
CA MET A 66 -3.64 -12.53 3.39
C MET A 66 -4.90 -13.08 4.06
N ARG A 67 -5.94 -13.29 3.26
CA ARG A 67 -7.16 -13.95 3.69
C ARG A 67 -6.91 -15.46 3.68
N GLU A 68 -6.61 -16.04 4.84
CA GLU A 68 -6.66 -17.49 5.07
C GLU A 68 -8.12 -17.97 4.88
N GLY A 69 -8.45 -18.40 3.67
CA GLY A 69 -9.74 -19.00 3.36
C GLY A 69 -10.81 -17.99 2.94
N THR A 70 -10.98 -17.84 1.63
CA THR A 70 -12.35 -17.77 1.11
C THR A 70 -12.93 -19.16 1.31
N ILE A 71 -13.82 -19.32 2.28
CA ILE A 71 -14.73 -20.46 2.27
C ILE A 71 -15.55 -20.34 0.98
N ASP A 72 -15.24 -21.18 0.00
CA ASP A 72 -16.11 -21.40 -1.14
C ASP A 72 -17.31 -22.19 -0.61
N GLY A 73 -18.35 -21.45 -0.22
CA GLY A 73 -19.58 -22.02 0.27
C GLY A 73 -20.34 -22.63 -0.90
N TYR A 74 -20.32 -23.96 -0.96
CA TYR A 74 -21.10 -24.82 -1.85
C TYR A 74 -22.61 -24.65 -1.69
#